data_AF-A0A439CV77-F1
#
_entry.id   AF-A0A439CV77-F1
#
_cell.length_a   1.000
_cell.length_b   1.000
_cell.length_c   1.000
_cell.angle_alpha   90.00
_cell.angle_beta   90.00
_cell.angle_gamma   90.00
#
_symmetry.space_group_name_H-M   'P 1'
#
loop_
_entity.id
_entity.type
_entity.pdbx_description
1 polymer ?
#
loop_
_entity_poly.entity_id
_entity_poly.type
_entity_poly.pdbx_seq_one_letter_code
_entity_poly.pdbx_strand_id
1 'polypeptide(L)'
;MFGSGSASGPYQGASWASPPTQVPNMSNEEFKEFRKIYELQILPAITRVLDPANIGGQVIFTKRKFINIITQHEAPPALKKQIEYAVVAELREDLRAKISLTFEVGEVVRT
;
A
#
# COMPACT_ATOMS: atom_id res chain seq x y z
N MET A 1 -20.79 38.56 42.43
CA MET A 1 -21.20 37.70 41.30
C MET A 1 -21.01 38.52 40.03
N PHE A 2 -19.99 38.22 39.24
CA PHE A 2 -19.80 38.77 37.89
C PHE A 2 -19.23 37.66 37.00
N GLY A 3 -19.78 37.59 35.79
CA GLY A 3 -19.76 36.43 34.91
C GLY A 3 -18.46 36.17 34.15
N SER A 4 -18.45 34.97 33.58
CA SER A 4 -17.44 34.35 32.74
C SER A 4 -17.07 35.15 31.49
N GLY A 5 -15.79 35.06 31.09
CA GLY A 5 -15.42 35.15 29.67
C GLY A 5 -14.07 35.80 29.37
N SER A 6 -13.11 34.97 28.95
CA SER A 6 -11.97 35.30 28.08
C SER A 6 -10.74 36.03 28.66
N ALA A 7 -9.65 35.27 28.85
CA ALA A 7 -8.26 35.69 28.60
C ALA A 7 -7.35 34.44 28.61
N SER A 8 -7.11 33.83 27.45
CA SER A 8 -5.82 33.85 26.73
C SER A 8 -4.63 33.19 27.44
N GLY A 9 -4.38 31.93 27.08
CA GLY A 9 -3.08 31.26 27.17
C GLY A 9 -2.70 30.70 25.78
N PRO A 10 -1.45 30.87 25.31
CA PRO A 10 -1.07 30.61 23.93
C PRO A 10 -0.72 29.13 23.74
N TYR A 11 -1.67 28.34 23.27
CA TYR A 11 -1.36 27.04 22.68
C TYR A 11 -1.45 27.14 21.16
N GLN A 12 -0.41 27.76 20.60
CA GLN A 12 0.14 27.28 19.33
C GLN A 12 0.62 25.84 19.57
N GLY A 13 0.18 24.91 18.73
CA GLY A 13 0.81 23.59 18.67
C GLY A 13 -0.17 22.48 18.38
N ALA A 14 0.00 21.88 17.20
CA ALA A 14 -0.66 20.68 16.72
C ALA A 14 -2.14 20.85 16.33
N SER A 15 -2.37 21.57 15.23
CA SER A 15 -3.25 21.00 14.19
C SER A 15 -2.69 19.62 13.87
N TRP A 16 -3.25 18.59 14.51
CA TRP A 16 -2.98 17.20 14.15
C TRP A 16 -3.18 17.10 12.65
N ALA A 17 -2.10 16.77 11.96
CA ALA A 17 -2.03 16.68 10.52
C ALA A 17 -3.31 16.02 9.99
N SER A 18 -3.97 16.68 9.04
CA SER A 18 -5.07 16.09 8.31
C SER A 18 -4.70 14.65 7.93
N PRO A 19 -5.62 13.67 8.10
CA PRO A 19 -5.33 12.28 7.76
C PRO A 19 -4.76 12.23 6.35
N PRO A 20 -3.74 11.41 6.09
CA PRO A 20 -2.99 11.44 4.84
C PRO A 20 -3.99 11.37 3.69
N THR A 21 -3.85 12.33 2.77
CA THR A 21 -4.59 12.50 1.52
C THR A 21 -5.36 11.26 1.18
N GLN A 22 -6.69 11.28 1.39
CA GLN A 22 -7.57 10.15 1.16
C GLN A 22 -7.29 9.60 -0.23
N VAL A 23 -6.56 8.49 -0.29
CA VAL A 23 -6.30 7.76 -1.53
C VAL A 23 -7.65 7.59 -2.20
N PRO A 24 -7.89 8.10 -3.42
CA PRO A 24 -9.22 8.12 -3.99
C PRO A 24 -9.85 6.73 -3.93
N ASN A 25 -11.11 6.63 -3.50
CA ASN A 25 -11.80 5.35 -3.53
C ASN A 25 -11.90 4.87 -4.98
N MET A 26 -11.40 3.67 -5.21
CA MET A 26 -11.50 2.99 -6.49
C MET A 26 -12.96 2.58 -6.71
N SER A 27 -13.54 3.01 -7.83
CA SER A 27 -14.90 2.64 -8.24
C SER A 27 -14.99 1.13 -8.51
N ASN A 28 -16.20 0.57 -8.54
CA ASN A 28 -16.38 -0.86 -8.79
C ASN A 28 -15.85 -1.30 -10.18
N GLU A 29 -15.94 -0.43 -11.20
CA GLU A 29 -15.41 -0.69 -12.54
C GLU A 29 -13.88 -0.65 -12.55
N GLU A 30 -13.29 0.42 -11.98
CA GLU A 30 -11.84 0.54 -11.79
C GLU A 30 -11.27 -0.66 -11.01
N PHE A 31 -12.00 -1.14 -10.00
CA PHE A 31 -11.61 -2.32 -9.22
C PHE A 31 -11.64 -3.62 -10.03
N LYS A 32 -12.63 -3.78 -10.91
CA LYS A 32 -12.69 -4.95 -11.81
C LYS A 32 -11.54 -4.92 -12.81
N GLU A 33 -11.22 -3.75 -13.35
CA GLU A 33 -10.07 -3.58 -14.25
C GLU A 33 -8.75 -3.81 -13.51
N PHE A 34 -8.57 -3.18 -12.35
CA PHE A 34 -7.40 -3.39 -11.50
C PHE A 34 -7.24 -4.85 -11.14
N ARG A 35 -8.32 -5.57 -10.77
CA ARG A 35 -8.24 -7.00 -10.44
C ARG A 35 -7.72 -7.83 -11.61
N LYS A 36 -8.16 -7.54 -12.84
CA LYS A 36 -7.64 -8.21 -14.03
C LYS A 36 -6.16 -7.91 -14.25
N ILE A 37 -5.75 -6.65 -14.12
CA ILE A 37 -4.34 -6.24 -14.24
C ILE A 37 -3.51 -6.90 -13.12
N TYR A 38 -4.05 -6.96 -11.91
CA TYR A 38 -3.42 -7.59 -10.77
C TYR A 38 -3.17 -9.07 -11.01
N GLU A 39 -4.18 -9.82 -11.43
CA GLU A 39 -4.07 -11.26 -11.66
C GLU A 39 -3.20 -11.60 -12.89
N LEU A 40 -3.28 -10.81 -13.96
CA LEU A 40 -2.62 -11.13 -15.24
C LEU A 40 -1.21 -10.53 -15.40
N GLN A 41 -0.92 -9.40 -14.75
CA GLN A 41 0.33 -8.67 -14.95
C GLN A 41 1.09 -8.47 -13.63
N ILE A 42 0.45 -7.87 -12.62
CA ILE A 42 1.15 -7.49 -11.39
C ILE A 42 1.62 -8.71 -10.60
N LEU A 43 0.72 -9.69 -10.37
CA LEU A 43 1.06 -10.90 -9.63
C LEU A 43 2.21 -11.67 -10.32
N PRO A 44 2.16 -11.97 -11.62
CA PRO A 44 3.31 -12.55 -12.32
C PRO A 44 4.58 -11.71 -12.25
N ALA A 45 4.49 -10.38 -12.36
CA ALA A 45 5.64 -9.49 -12.30
C ALA A 45 6.31 -9.51 -10.92
N ILE A 46 5.52 -9.48 -9.83
CA ILE A 46 6.03 -9.60 -8.47
C ILE A 46 6.63 -10.99 -8.24
N THR A 47 5.94 -12.05 -8.67
CA THR A 47 6.43 -13.43 -8.52
C THR A 47 7.76 -13.64 -9.24
N ARG A 48 7.96 -13.05 -10.44
CA ARG A 48 9.25 -13.10 -11.15
C ARG A 48 10.41 -12.46 -10.38
N VAL A 49 10.12 -11.48 -9.53
CA VAL A 49 11.12 -10.85 -8.65
C VAL A 49 11.34 -11.67 -7.38
N LEU A 50 10.27 -12.26 -6.83
CA LEU A 50 10.33 -13.04 -5.58
C LEU A 50 10.94 -14.44 -5.75
N ASP A 51 10.64 -15.16 -6.84
CA ASP A 51 11.16 -16.51 -7.11
C ASP A 51 12.70 -16.59 -7.05
N PRO A 52 13.47 -15.75 -7.78
CA PRO A 52 14.93 -15.81 -7.74
C PRO A 52 15.50 -15.33 -6.41
N ALA A 53 14.74 -14.57 -5.62
CA ALA A 53 15.18 -14.10 -4.31
C ALA A 53 15.18 -15.22 -3.24
N ASN A 54 14.49 -16.34 -3.50
CA ASN A 54 14.42 -17.52 -2.65
C ASN A 54 14.03 -17.24 -1.18
N ILE A 55 13.35 -16.11 -0.93
CA ILE A 55 12.90 -15.69 0.41
C ILE A 55 11.51 -16.20 0.77
N GLY A 56 10.83 -16.88 -0.17
CA GLY A 56 9.42 -17.26 -0.09
C GLY A 56 8.51 -16.03 -0.01
N GLY A 57 7.44 -16.00 -0.80
CA GLY A 57 6.56 -14.84 -0.79
C GLY A 57 5.13 -15.15 -1.22
N GLN A 58 4.18 -14.53 -0.54
CA GLN A 58 2.77 -14.51 -0.92
C GLN A 58 2.34 -13.08 -1.18
N VAL A 59 1.72 -12.86 -2.33
CA VAL A 59 1.15 -11.56 -2.69
C VAL A 59 -0.36 -11.64 -2.51
N ILE A 60 -0.88 -10.84 -1.59
CA ILE A 60 -2.30 -10.81 -1.23
C ILE A 60 -2.84 -9.41 -1.50
N PHE A 61 -4.04 -9.37 -2.06
CA PHE A 61 -4.77 -8.13 -2.26
C PHE A 61 -5.92 -8.03 -1.25
N THR A 62 -5.78 -7.17 -0.24
CA THR A 62 -6.66 -7.20 0.96
C THR A 62 -7.74 -6.13 1.00
N LYS A 63 -7.54 -4.95 0.40
CA LYS A 63 -8.42 -3.77 0.66
C LYS A 63 -8.67 -2.86 -0.54
N ARG A 64 -8.90 -3.40 -1.74
CA ARG A 64 -9.12 -2.67 -3.01
C ARG A 64 -8.02 -1.66 -3.44
N LYS A 65 -7.03 -1.46 -2.58
CA LYS A 65 -5.97 -0.47 -2.71
C LYS A 65 -4.63 -0.99 -2.22
N PHE A 66 -4.60 -2.09 -1.48
CA PHE A 66 -3.40 -2.58 -0.81
C PHE A 66 -2.99 -3.92 -1.38
N ILE A 67 -1.80 -3.95 -1.95
CA ILE A 67 -1.09 -5.17 -2.30
C ILE A 67 -0.11 -5.45 -1.16
N ASN A 68 -0.39 -6.49 -0.38
CA ASN A 68 0.47 -6.95 0.69
C ASN A 68 1.38 -8.07 0.16
N ILE A 69 2.67 -7.92 0.38
CA ILE A 69 3.69 -8.89 0.01
C ILE A 69 4.25 -9.43 1.32
N ILE A 70 3.91 -10.68 1.63
CA ILE A 70 4.31 -11.38 2.84
C ILE A 70 5.48 -12.28 2.49
N THR A 71 6.63 -12.10 3.12
CA THR A 71 7.82 -12.91 2.88
C THR A 71 8.27 -13.65 4.14
N GLN A 72 8.94 -14.81 3.99
CA GLN A 72 9.41 -15.58 5.15
C GLN A 72 10.55 -14.87 5.89
N HIS A 73 11.34 -14.10 5.15
CA HIS A 73 12.44 -13.29 5.67
C HIS A 73 12.23 -11.82 5.30
N GLU A 74 12.90 -10.91 6.00
CA GLU A 74 12.86 -9.49 5.65
C GLU A 74 13.40 -9.28 4.23
N ALA A 75 12.55 -8.77 3.35
CA ALA A 75 12.93 -8.45 1.98
C ALA A 75 14.00 -7.33 1.97
N PRO A 76 15.15 -7.54 1.32
CA PRO A 76 16.17 -6.50 1.20
C PRO A 76 15.62 -5.23 0.55
N PRO A 77 16.12 -4.02 0.89
CA PRO A 77 15.66 -2.77 0.27
C PRO A 77 15.75 -2.76 -1.25
N ALA A 78 16.76 -3.45 -1.83
CA ALA A 78 16.91 -3.60 -3.26
C ALA A 78 15.76 -4.41 -3.90
N LEU A 79 15.30 -5.46 -3.22
CA LEU A 79 14.19 -6.30 -3.68
C LEU A 79 12.86 -5.53 -3.58
N LYS A 80 12.63 -4.82 -2.47
CA LYS A 80 11.46 -3.95 -2.29
C LYS A 80 11.34 -2.95 -3.45
N LYS A 81 12.45 -2.30 -3.81
CA LYS A 81 12.50 -1.39 -4.97
C LYS A 81 12.20 -2.10 -6.29
N GLN A 82 12.78 -3.28 -6.55
CA GLN A 82 12.49 -4.03 -7.78
C GLN A 82 11.00 -4.38 -7.90
N ILE A 83 10.37 -4.77 -6.80
CA ILE A 83 8.94 -5.06 -6.76
C ILE A 83 8.12 -3.79 -7.00
N GLU A 84 8.47 -2.68 -6.35
CA GLU A 84 7.81 -1.39 -6.61
C GLU A 84 7.91 -0.99 -8.08
N TYR A 85 9.09 -1.11 -8.70
CA TYR A 85 9.27 -0.83 -10.13
C TYR A 85 8.44 -1.74 -11.01
N ALA A 86 8.39 -3.04 -10.72
CA ALA A 86 7.60 -4.00 -11.47
C ALA A 86 6.09 -3.68 -11.40
N VAL A 87 5.59 -3.34 -10.21
CA VAL A 87 4.18 -2.96 -10.00
C VAL A 87 3.85 -1.66 -10.74
N VAL A 88 4.74 -0.67 -10.66
CA VAL A 88 4.56 0.64 -11.31
C VAL A 88 4.60 0.54 -12.82
N ALA A 89 5.40 -0.38 -13.39
CA ALA A 89 5.49 -0.57 -14.83
C ALA A 89 4.19 -1.13 -15.44
N GLU A 90 3.47 -1.98 -14.70
CA GLU A 90 2.23 -2.60 -15.16
C GLU A 90 0.98 -1.77 -14.81
N LEU A 91 1.09 -0.80 -13.89
CA LEU A 91 -0.02 0.06 -13.50
C LEU A 91 -0.08 1.36 -14.32
N ARG A 92 -1.29 1.70 -14.76
CA ARG A 92 -1.59 3.04 -15.29
C ARG A 92 -1.47 4.10 -14.19
N GLU A 93 -1.12 5.33 -14.56
CA GLU A 93 -0.88 6.43 -13.59
C GLU A 93 -2.08 6.69 -12.66
N ASP A 94 -3.31 6.56 -13.18
CA ASP A 94 -4.55 6.79 -12.45
C ASP A 94 -4.81 5.75 -11.35
N LEU A 95 -4.47 4.48 -11.63
CA LEU A 95 -4.55 3.39 -10.66
C LEU A 95 -3.35 3.41 -9.71
N ARG A 96 -2.15 3.75 -10.19
CA ARG A 96 -0.94 3.83 -9.38
C ARG A 96 -1.09 4.77 -8.19
N ALA A 97 -1.71 5.94 -8.39
CA ALA A 97 -1.98 6.89 -7.31
C ALA A 97 -2.99 6.37 -6.26
N LYS A 98 -3.71 5.29 -6.58
CA LYS A 98 -4.75 4.68 -5.74
C LYS A 98 -4.32 3.38 -5.06
N ILE A 99 -3.13 2.87 -5.39
CA ILE A 99 -2.60 1.60 -4.87
C ILE A 99 -1.41 1.87 -3.94
N SER A 100 -1.30 1.08 -2.88
CA SER A 100 -0.19 1.07 -1.94
C SER A 100 0.36 -0.36 -1.81
N LEU A 101 1.68 -0.45 -1.72
CA LEU A 101 2.40 -1.70 -1.50
C LEU A 101 2.81 -1.76 -0.04
N THR A 102 2.52 -2.89 0.61
CA THR A 102 2.95 -3.17 1.99
C THR A 102 3.84 -4.40 1.98
N PHE A 103 4.99 -4.31 2.63
CA PHE A 103 5.89 -5.45 2.80
C PHE A 103 5.83 -5.90 4.25
N GLU A 104 5.48 -7.16 4.47
CA GLU A 104 5.35 -7.76 5.80
C GLU A 104 6.20 -9.03 5.87
N VAL A 105 6.76 -9.29 7.04
CA VAL A 105 7.46 -10.55 7.33
C VAL A 105 6.51 -11.42 8.12
N GLY A 106 6.29 -12.65 7.67
CA GLY A 106 5.38 -13.58 8.32
C GLY A 106 5.45 -14.98 7.76
N GLU A 107 4.74 -15.91 8.39
CA GLU A 107 4.59 -17.25 7.84
C GLU A 107 3.78 -17.19 6.54
N VAL A 108 4.39 -17.66 5.46
CA VAL A 108 3.70 -17.89 4.19
C VAL A 108 2.81 -19.11 4.38
N VAL A 109 1.53 -18.87 4.64
CA VAL A 109 0.53 -19.94 4.77
C VAL A 109 0.24 -20.48 3.37
N ARG A 110 0.83 -21.63 3.04
CA ARG A 110 0.40 -22.45 1.90
C ARG A 110 -0.88 -23.18 2.31
N THR A 111 -2.03 -22.56 2.07
CA THR A 111 -3.31 -23.29 1.94
C THR A 111 -3.47 -23.84 0.54
#